data_AF-A0A2E9WQL2-F1
#
_entry.id   AF-A0A2E9WQL2-F1
#
_cell.length_a   1.000
_cell.length_b   1.000
_cell.length_c   1.000
_cell.angle_alpha   90.00
_cell.angle_beta   90.00
_cell.angle_gamma   90.00
#
_symmetry.space_group_name_H-M   'P 1'
#
loop_
_entity.id
_entity.type
_entity.pdbx_description
1 polymer ?
#
loop_
_entity_poly.entity_id
_entity_poly.type
_entity_poly.pdbx_seq_one_letter_code
_entity_poly.pdbx_strand_id
1 'polypeptide(L)'
;MLYLRIIFNVLMFGSLLFLPWWFTVIAAIAFLAYFNAYEILFWGLFGDFLYSASVTEFFNFQFIFVSLFTLLFIGAYFLKKRLIFYNV
;
A
#
# COMPACT_ATOMS: atom_id res chain seq x y z
N MET A 1 12.42 13.90 -1.41
CA MET A 1 13.37 13.49 -2.48
C MET A 1 12.67 12.58 -3.49
N LEU A 2 12.72 12.93 -4.78
CA LEU A 2 12.00 12.22 -5.86
C LEU A 2 12.49 10.78 -6.09
N TYR A 3 13.80 10.55 -6.00
CA TYR A 3 14.43 9.24 -6.22
C TYR A 3 13.94 8.16 -5.24
N LEU A 4 13.84 8.49 -3.94
CA LEU A 4 13.31 7.57 -2.93
C LEU A 4 11.87 7.14 -3.23
N ARG A 5 11.04 8.08 -3.72
CA ARG A 5 9.65 7.83 -4.07
C ARG A 5 9.52 6.83 -5.23
N ILE A 6 10.41 6.93 -6.22
CA ILE A 6 10.49 5.97 -7.33
C ILE A 6 10.93 4.59 -6.82
N ILE A 7 11.95 4.52 -5.95
CA ILE A 7 12.41 3.25 -5.37
C ILE A 7 11.28 2.54 -4.63
N PHE A 8 10.50 3.26 -3.81
CA PHE A 8 9.36 2.67 -3.11
C PHE A 8 8.28 2.16 -4.08
N ASN A 9 8.01 2.87 -5.18
CA ASN A 9 7.07 2.38 -6.20
C ASN A 9 7.58 1.11 -6.90
N VAL A 10 8.87 1.05 -7.24
CA VAL A 10 9.48 -0.16 -7.82
C VAL A 10 9.44 -1.31 -6.82
N LEU A 11 9.70 -1.05 -5.54
CA LEU A 11 9.64 -2.05 -4.47
C LEU A 11 8.20 -2.55 -4.28
N MET A 12 7.21 -1.65 -4.26
CA MET A 12 5.80 -2.01 -4.24
C MET A 12 5.46 -2.93 -5.42
N PHE A 13 5.79 -2.51 -6.65
CA PHE A 13 5.55 -3.31 -7.85
C PHE A 13 6.18 -4.70 -7.78
N GLY A 14 7.47 -4.78 -7.42
CA GLY A 14 8.16 -6.05 -7.28
C GLY A 14 7.56 -6.93 -6.19
N SER A 15 7.22 -6.34 -5.04
CA SER A 15 6.58 -7.09 -3.95
C SER A 15 5.22 -7.65 -4.36
N LEU A 16 4.48 -6.92 -5.19
CA LEU A 16 3.12 -7.26 -5.58
C LEU A 16 3.06 -8.31 -6.70
N LEU A 17 4.18 -8.57 -7.37
CA LEU A 17 4.30 -9.63 -8.38
C LEU A 17 4.99 -10.89 -7.85
N PHE A 18 6.02 -10.73 -7.02
CA PHE A 18 6.92 -11.83 -6.66
C PHE A 18 6.86 -12.24 -5.20
N LEU A 19 6.37 -11.37 -4.30
CA LEU A 19 6.37 -11.63 -2.86
C LEU A 19 4.96 -11.96 -2.35
N PRO A 20 4.87 -12.63 -1.20
CA PRO A 20 3.61 -12.83 -0.50
C PRO A 20 2.95 -11.49 -0.13
N TRP A 21 1.62 -11.44 -0.11
CA TRP A 21 0.81 -10.23 0.17
C TRP A 21 1.19 -9.47 1.47
N TRP A 22 1.64 -10.18 2.49
CA TRP A 22 2.18 -9.65 3.74
C TRP A 22 3.35 -8.66 3.50
N PHE A 23 4.24 -8.96 2.56
CA PHE A 23 5.36 -8.09 2.21
C PHE A 23 4.89 -6.80 1.52
N THR A 24 3.87 -6.88 0.67
CA THR A 24 3.31 -5.69 0.02
C THR A 24 2.68 -4.75 1.05
N VAL A 25 2.04 -5.30 2.07
CA VAL A 25 1.48 -4.53 3.20
C VAL A 25 2.58 -3.81 3.98
N ILE A 26 3.68 -4.49 4.31
CA ILE A 26 4.81 -3.88 5.03
C ILE A 26 5.43 -2.77 4.18
N ALA A 27 5.63 -3.01 2.88
CA ALA A 27 6.14 -2.02 1.95
C ALA A 27 5.21 -0.80 1.85
N ALA A 28 3.90 -1.02 1.81
CA ALA A 28 2.89 0.05 1.78
C ALA A 28 2.93 0.89 3.05
N ILE A 29 3.04 0.26 4.23
CA ILE A 29 3.16 0.97 5.51
C ILE A 29 4.43 1.83 5.54
N ALA A 30 5.57 1.27 5.14
CA ALA A 30 6.84 2.01 5.07
C ALA A 30 6.73 3.21 4.10
N PHE A 31 6.07 3.02 2.96
CA PHE A 31 5.88 4.06 1.97
C PHE A 31 4.93 5.18 2.47
N LEU A 32 3.82 4.82 3.13
CA LEU A 32 2.92 5.76 3.81
C LEU A 32 3.58 6.50 4.97
N ALA A 33 4.51 5.87 5.68
CA ALA A 33 5.22 6.50 6.79
C ALA A 33 6.13 7.63 6.27
N TYR A 34 6.94 7.34 5.24
CA TYR A 34 7.89 8.31 4.68
C TYR A 34 7.24 9.37 3.79
N PHE A 35 6.19 9.04 3.04
CA PHE A 35 5.59 9.93 2.06
C PHE A 35 4.06 9.98 2.22
N ASN A 36 3.44 11.09 1.82
CA ASN A 36 1.99 11.10 1.59
C ASN A 36 1.74 10.46 0.23
N ALA A 37 1.87 9.13 0.19
CA ALA A 37 1.87 8.33 -1.03
C ALA A 37 0.45 7.92 -1.41
N TYR A 38 -0.22 8.76 -2.21
CA TYR A 38 -1.52 8.44 -2.83
C TYR A 38 -1.42 7.25 -3.81
N GLU A 39 -0.22 6.97 -4.31
CA GLU A 39 0.10 5.84 -5.19
C GLU A 39 -0.30 4.48 -4.61
N ILE A 40 -0.41 4.38 -3.30
CA ILE A 40 -0.77 3.13 -2.63
C ILE A 40 -2.20 2.72 -2.93
N LEU A 41 -3.11 3.66 -3.19
CA LEU A 41 -4.45 3.33 -3.67
C LEU A 41 -4.42 2.69 -5.06
N PHE A 42 -3.54 3.19 -5.93
CA PHE A 42 -3.31 2.59 -7.25
C PHE A 42 -2.74 1.17 -7.13
N TRP A 43 -1.77 0.96 -6.23
CA TRP A 43 -1.24 -0.37 -5.96
C TRP A 43 -2.27 -1.33 -5.37
N GLY A 44 -3.22 -0.82 -4.56
CA GLY A 44 -4.33 -1.61 -4.03
C GLY A 44 -5.24 -2.11 -5.13
N LEU A 45 -5.63 -1.21 -6.06
CA LEU A 45 -6.42 -1.57 -7.25
C LEU A 45 -5.69 -2.59 -8.12
N PHE A 46 -4.39 -2.36 -8.35
CA PHE A 46 -3.57 -3.26 -9.15
C PHE A 46 -3.45 -4.65 -8.49
N GLY A 47 -3.32 -4.71 -7.17
CA GLY A 47 -3.32 -5.94 -6.39
C GLY A 47 -4.65 -6.69 -6.50
N ASP A 48 -5.77 -6.00 -6.36
CA ASP A 48 -7.07 -6.63 -6.56
C ASP A 48 -7.22 -7.16 -7.99
N PHE A 49 -6.81 -6.44 -9.03
CA PHE A 49 -6.85 -6.99 -10.40
C PHE A 49 -5.95 -8.22 -10.61
N LEU A 50 -4.80 -8.29 -9.95
CA LEU A 50 -3.88 -9.42 -10.07
C LEU A 50 -4.36 -10.65 -9.27
N TYR A 51 -4.93 -10.44 -8.08
CA TYR A 51 -5.24 -11.50 -7.13
C TYR A 51 -6.74 -11.84 -7.05
N SER A 52 -7.66 -10.97 -7.48
CA SER A 52 -9.11 -11.23 -7.40
C SER A 52 -9.57 -12.39 -8.29
N ALA A 53 -8.77 -12.79 -9.28
CA ALA A 53 -9.06 -13.93 -10.14
C ALA A 53 -8.66 -15.28 -9.50
N SER A 54 -7.81 -15.28 -8.47
CA SER A 54 -7.11 -16.49 -8.02
C SER A 54 -7.26 -16.83 -6.53
N VAL A 55 -7.81 -15.94 -5.70
CA VAL A 55 -7.88 -16.16 -4.25
C VAL A 55 -9.31 -16.44 -3.78
N THR A 56 -9.66 -17.73 -3.70
CA THR A 56 -10.90 -18.23 -3.08
C THR A 56 -10.93 -18.10 -1.55
N GLU A 57 -9.79 -17.76 -0.92
CA GLU A 57 -9.62 -17.76 0.54
C GLU A 57 -10.31 -16.60 1.27
N PHE A 58 -10.71 -15.54 0.55
CA PHE A 58 -11.25 -14.31 1.15
C PHE A 58 -12.75 -14.12 0.90
N PHE A 59 -13.56 -15.15 1.16
CA PHE A 59 -15.03 -15.04 1.16
C PHE A 59 -15.64 -14.45 -0.15
N ASN A 60 -14.99 -14.62 -1.30
CA ASN A 60 -15.36 -14.00 -2.59
C ASN A 60 -15.39 -12.46 -2.59
N PHE A 61 -14.70 -11.80 -1.67
CA PHE A 61 -14.61 -10.35 -1.69
C PHE A 61 -13.59 -9.89 -2.74
N GLN A 62 -14.04 -9.13 -3.74
CA GLN A 62 -13.21 -8.81 -4.92
C GLN A 62 -12.22 -7.66 -4.68
N PHE A 63 -12.46 -6.82 -3.67
CA PHE A 63 -11.72 -5.56 -3.46
C PHE A 63 -11.00 -5.51 -2.11
N ILE A 64 -10.23 -6.54 -1.79
CA ILE A 64 -9.58 -6.70 -0.48
C ILE A 64 -8.40 -5.74 -0.35
N PHE A 65 -7.52 -5.70 -1.34
CA PHE A 65 -6.30 -4.89 -1.31
C PHE A 65 -6.63 -3.40 -1.36
N VAL A 66 -7.59 -2.99 -2.19
CA VAL A 66 -8.09 -1.61 -2.20
C VAL A 66 -8.64 -1.22 -0.83
N SER A 67 -9.47 -2.07 -0.24
CA SER A 67 -10.09 -1.78 1.07
C SER A 67 -9.01 -1.68 2.16
N LEU A 68 -8.07 -2.62 2.18
CA LEU A 68 -6.95 -2.64 3.13
C LEU A 68 -6.05 -1.41 2.99
N PHE A 69 -5.64 -1.09 1.77
CA PHE A 69 -4.74 0.03 1.50
C PHE A 69 -5.42 1.38 1.70
N THR A 70 -6.73 1.45 1.46
CA THR A 70 -7.54 2.64 1.81
C THR A 70 -7.58 2.84 3.32
N LEU A 71 -7.82 1.78 4.11
CA LEU A 71 -7.78 1.84 5.57
C LEU A 71 -6.40 2.25 6.09
N LEU A 72 -5.33 1.68 5.53
CA LEU A 72 -3.96 2.05 5.86
C LEU A 72 -3.67 3.52 5.52
N PHE A 73 -4.11 4.00 4.35
CA PHE A 73 -3.92 5.38 3.93
C PHE A 73 -4.63 6.34 4.88
N ILE A 74 -5.89 6.06 5.23
CA ILE A 74 -6.66 6.86 6.19
C ILE A 74 -5.99 6.83 7.57
N GLY A 75 -5.59 5.65 8.05
CA GLY A 75 -4.90 5.47 9.32
C GLY A 75 -3.59 6.26 9.37
N ALA A 76 -2.76 6.15 8.34
CA ALA A 76 -1.50 6.89 8.21
C ALA A 76 -1.74 8.40 8.14
N TYR A 77 -2.78 8.86 7.45
CA TYR A 77 -3.14 10.27 7.39
C TYR A 77 -3.50 10.83 8.77
N PHE A 78 -4.33 10.12 9.54
CA PHE A 78 -4.66 10.52 10.91
C PHE A 78 -3.46 10.44 11.86
N LEU A 79 -2.64 9.40 11.75
CA LEU A 79 -1.42 9.24 12.52
C LEU A 79 -0.47 10.41 12.27
N LYS A 80 -0.19 10.74 11.01
CA LYS A 80 0.65 11.89 10.64
C LYS A 80 0.07 13.22 11.10
N LYS A 81 -1.25 13.39 11.04
CA LYS A 81 -1.92 14.60 11.53
C LYS A 81 -1.79 14.77 13.06
N ARG A 82 -1.77 13.67 13.82
CA ARG A 82 -1.56 13.69 15.27
C ARG A 82 -0.07 13.75 15.66
N LEU A 83 0.81 13.16 14.85
CA LEU A 83 2.26 13.27 14.96
C LEU A 83 2.71 14.63 14.41
N ILE A 84 2.41 15.70 15.15
CA ILE A 84 2.85 17.09 14.92
C ILE A 84 4.40 17.25 14.96
N PHE A 85 5.18 16.16 15.00
CA PHE A 85 6.60 16.17 15.33
C PHE A 85 7.55 15.63 14.25
N TYR A 86 7.25 15.77 12.96
CA TYR A 86 8.31 15.63 11.96
C TYR A 86 8.20 16.71 10.88
N ASN A 87 8.76 17.88 11.20
CA ASN A 87 9.29 18.84 10.25
C ASN A 87 10.54 18.22 9.61
N VAL A 88 10.41 17.55 8.46
CA VAL A 88 11.51 17.35 7.49
C VAL A 88 10.94 17.34 6.08
#